data_AF-A0A968BRF2-F1
#
_entry.id   AF-A0A968BRF2-F1
#
_cell.length_a   1.000
_cell.length_b   1.000
_cell.length_c   1.000
_cell.angle_alpha   90.00
_cell.angle_beta   90.00
_cell.angle_gamma   90.00
#
_symmetry.space_group_name_H-M   'P 1'
#
loop_
_entity.id
_entity.type
_entity.pdbx_description
1 polymer ?
#
loop_
_entity_poly.entity_id
_entity_poly.type
_entity_poly.pdbx_seq_one_letter_code
_entity_poly.pdbx_strand_id
1 'polypeptide(L)'
;MALKTGPMAEQLELLGCIQCGKCTGGCPVARKTVLNIRSLIYHMVVEPEVDVNAHPEVWDCTCCFTCVERCPKDVRPAELIIGLRGQLVESGRIPETIGAA
;
A
#
# COMPACT_ATOMS: atom_id res chain seq x y z
N MET A 1 -4.47 1.13 14.99
CA MET A 1 -3.26 1.90 15.33
C MET A 1 -3.09 2.95 14.27
N ALA A 2 -3.20 4.22 14.64
CA ALA A 2 -3.06 5.34 13.73
C ALA A 2 -1.58 5.53 13.37
N LEU A 3 -1.22 5.31 12.11
CA LEU A 3 0.09 5.60 11.55
C LEU A 3 0.10 7.04 11.05
N LYS A 4 1.09 7.83 11.47
CA LYS A 4 1.35 9.15 10.86
C LYS A 4 1.83 8.96 9.43
N THR A 5 1.05 9.41 8.47
CA THR A 5 1.27 9.15 7.05
C THR A 5 2.37 10.03 6.45
N GLY A 6 2.49 11.28 6.94
CA GLY A 6 3.40 12.30 6.39
C GLY A 6 4.83 11.83 6.15
N PRO A 7 5.55 11.28 7.16
CA PRO A 7 6.92 10.80 6.97
C PRO A 7 7.06 9.74 5.88
N MET A 8 6.10 8.80 5.82
CA MET A 8 6.10 7.73 4.84
C MET A 8 5.75 8.23 3.43
N ALA A 9 4.83 9.18 3.34
CA ALA A 9 4.43 9.82 2.09
C ALA A 9 5.57 10.64 1.47
N GLU A 10 6.36 11.32 2.30
CA GLU A 10 7.55 12.06 1.86
C GLU A 10 8.68 11.11 1.43
N GLN A 11 9.01 10.11 2.25
CA GLN A 11 10.08 9.15 1.94
C GLN A 11 9.85 8.37 0.63
N LEU A 12 8.59 8.11 0.27
CA LEU A 12 8.23 7.37 -0.94
C LEU A 12 7.76 8.27 -2.09
N GLU A 13 7.94 9.59 -1.96
CA GLU A 13 7.56 10.60 -2.97
C GLU A 13 6.10 10.46 -3.45
N LEU A 14 5.18 10.06 -2.55
CA LEU A 14 3.78 9.77 -2.90
C LEU A 14 3.02 11.00 -3.41
N LEU A 15 3.47 12.20 -3.05
CA LEU A 15 2.91 13.48 -3.50
C LEU A 15 2.99 13.68 -5.02
N GLY A 16 3.86 12.93 -5.72
CA GLY A 16 3.91 12.90 -7.17
C GLY A 16 2.73 12.16 -7.83
N CYS A 17 1.90 11.46 -7.06
CA CYS A 17 0.81 10.65 -7.57
C CYS A 17 -0.32 11.50 -8.20
N ILE A 18 -0.56 11.29 -9.50
CA ILE A 18 -1.65 11.96 -10.24
C ILE A 18 -2.96 11.15 -10.27
N GLN A 19 -3.09 10.11 -9.43
CA GLN A 19 -4.30 9.30 -9.30
C GLN A 19 -4.81 8.64 -10.61
N CYS A 20 -3.93 8.38 -11.57
CA CYS A 20 -4.29 7.80 -12.89
C CYS A 20 -4.80 6.34 -12.83
N GLY A 21 -4.53 5.60 -11.74
CA GLY A 21 -5.01 4.23 -11.56
C GLY A 21 -4.27 3.13 -12.34
N LYS A 22 -3.18 3.44 -13.05
CA LYS A 22 -2.39 2.44 -13.80
C LYS A 22 -1.81 1.34 -12.89
N CYS A 23 -1.51 1.66 -11.63
CA CYS A 23 -1.10 0.70 -10.61
C CYS A 23 -2.21 -0.33 -10.33
N THR A 24 -3.42 0.10 -9.99
CA THR A 24 -4.58 -0.79 -9.76
C THR A 24 -4.95 -1.55 -11.04
N GLY A 25 -4.99 -0.87 -12.19
CA GLY A 25 -5.33 -1.50 -13.46
C GLY A 25 -4.31 -2.53 -13.97
N GLY A 26 -3.03 -2.36 -13.61
CA GLY A 26 -1.96 -3.31 -13.92
C GLY A 26 -1.76 -4.42 -12.89
N CYS A 27 -2.43 -4.33 -11.73
CA CYS A 27 -2.27 -5.31 -10.66
C CYS A 27 -2.96 -6.64 -11.02
N PRO A 28 -2.24 -7.78 -10.96
CA PRO A 28 -2.82 -9.08 -11.32
C PRO A 28 -3.94 -9.53 -10.38
N VAL A 29 -3.89 -9.10 -9.12
CA VAL A 29 -4.85 -9.51 -8.07
C VAL A 29 -5.96 -8.49 -7.82
N ALA A 30 -5.86 -7.25 -8.30
CA ALA A 30 -6.84 -6.19 -8.02
C ALA A 30 -8.25 -6.50 -8.59
N ARG A 31 -8.36 -7.40 -9.57
CA ARG A 31 -9.66 -7.87 -10.09
C ARG A 31 -10.24 -9.07 -9.34
N LYS A 32 -9.47 -9.65 -8.41
CA LYS A 32 -9.82 -10.85 -7.66
C LYS A 32 -9.91 -10.60 -6.15
N THR A 33 -9.49 -9.44 -5.70
CA THR A 33 -9.37 -9.02 -4.30
C THR A 33 -9.91 -7.61 -4.16
N VAL A 34 -9.94 -7.08 -2.93
CA VAL A 34 -10.35 -5.69 -2.68
C VAL A 34 -9.18 -4.71 -2.75
N LEU A 35 -7.95 -5.20 -2.99
CA LEU A 35 -6.74 -4.38 -3.08
C LEU A 35 -6.86 -3.30 -4.17
N ASN A 36 -6.93 -2.04 -3.75
CA ASN A 36 -6.92 -0.89 -4.62
C ASN A 36 -5.74 0.04 -4.31
N ILE A 37 -4.66 -0.15 -5.07
CA ILE A 37 -3.38 0.56 -4.88
C ILE A 37 -3.54 2.08 -5.03
N ARG A 38 -4.35 2.52 -5.99
CA ARG A 38 -4.65 3.95 -6.21
C ARG A 38 -5.31 4.58 -4.98
N SER A 39 -6.34 3.93 -4.44
CA SER A 39 -7.04 4.41 -3.25
C SER A 39 -6.14 4.39 -2.03
N LEU A 40 -5.33 3.35 -1.85
CA LEU A 40 -4.38 3.25 -0.75
C LEU A 40 -3.39 4.44 -0.75
N ILE A 41 -2.82 4.79 -1.90
CA ILE A 41 -1.96 5.98 -2.02
C ILE A 41 -2.73 7.26 -1.69
N TYR A 42 -3.98 7.39 -2.14
CA TYR A 42 -4.81 8.56 -1.86
C TYR A 42 -5.00 8.76 -0.34
N HIS A 43 -5.39 7.70 0.38
CA HIS A 43 -5.55 7.75 1.84
C HIS A 43 -4.24 8.15 2.53
N MET A 44 -3.10 7.60 2.09
CA MET A 44 -1.79 7.94 2.64
C MET A 44 -1.36 9.38 2.38
N VAL A 45 -1.86 10.02 1.32
CA VAL A 45 -1.49 11.41 0.99
C VAL A 45 -2.43 12.42 1.65
N VAL A 46 -3.72 12.09 1.77
CA VAL A 46 -4.76 13.05 2.19
C VAL A 46 -5.02 12.99 3.69
N GLU A 47 -4.93 11.81 4.30
CA GLU A 47 -5.22 11.64 5.71
C GLU A 47 -3.94 11.86 6.52
N PRO A 48 -3.95 12.72 7.56
CA PRO A 48 -2.77 12.93 8.40
C PRO A 48 -2.39 11.68 9.21
N GLU A 49 -3.37 10.82 9.47
CA GLU A 49 -3.23 9.56 10.18
C GLU A 49 -4.15 8.51 9.57
N VAL A 50 -3.63 7.30 9.34
CA VAL A 50 -4.38 6.16 8.78
C VAL A 50 -4.31 4.99 9.76
N ASP A 51 -5.45 4.34 10.03
CA ASP A 51 -5.43 3.05 10.73
C ASP A 51 -5.04 1.94 9.76
N VAL A 52 -3.79 1.50 9.81
CA VAL A 52 -3.28 0.43 8.94
C VAL A 52 -4.05 -0.88 9.12
N ASN A 53 -4.69 -1.09 10.27
CA ASN A 53 -5.51 -2.29 10.51
C ASN A 53 -6.82 -2.31 9.71
N ALA A 54 -7.28 -1.14 9.24
CA ALA A 54 -8.40 -1.04 8.33
C ALA A 54 -8.04 -1.47 6.90
N HIS A 55 -6.77 -1.81 6.64
CA HIS A 55 -6.25 -2.19 5.34
C HIS A 55 -5.71 -3.64 5.28
N PRO A 56 -6.50 -4.68 5.62
CA PRO A 56 -6.05 -6.07 5.53
C PRO A 56 -5.69 -6.50 4.10
N GLU A 57 -6.25 -5.84 3.08
CA GLU A 57 -5.99 -6.09 1.66
C GLU A 57 -4.54 -5.85 1.25
N VAL A 58 -3.72 -5.17 2.07
CA VAL A 58 -2.29 -5.05 1.82
C VAL A 58 -1.61 -6.42 1.73
N TRP A 59 -2.16 -7.47 2.36
CA TRP A 59 -1.64 -8.84 2.30
C TRP A 59 -1.95 -9.56 0.98
N ASP A 60 -2.88 -9.06 0.18
CA ASP A 60 -3.19 -9.60 -1.16
C ASP A 60 -2.07 -9.32 -2.19
N CYS A 61 -1.26 -8.28 -1.94
CA CYS A 61 -0.20 -7.88 -2.86
C CYS A 61 0.84 -9.01 -3.04
N THR A 62 1.10 -9.40 -4.28
CA THR A 62 2.08 -10.45 -4.59
C THR A 62 3.52 -9.93 -4.69
N CYS A 63 3.76 -8.65 -4.39
CA CYS A 63 5.07 -8.00 -4.54
C CYS A 63 5.69 -8.22 -5.92
N CYS A 64 4.88 -8.20 -7.00
CA CYS A 64 5.37 -8.39 -8.37
C CYS A 64 5.93 -7.12 -9.04
N PHE A 65 5.87 -5.97 -8.37
CA PHE A 65 6.41 -4.67 -8.80
C PHE A 65 5.86 -4.07 -10.12
N THR A 66 4.88 -4.69 -10.78
CA THR A 66 4.22 -4.13 -11.98
C THR A 66 3.71 -2.70 -11.80
N CYS A 67 3.25 -2.34 -10.60
CA CYS A 67 2.76 -1.01 -10.28
C CYS A 67 3.86 0.06 -10.26
N VAL A 68 5.10 -0.31 -9.92
CA VAL A 68 6.28 0.57 -9.91
C VAL A 68 6.72 0.81 -11.34
N GLU A 69 7.00 -0.27 -12.09
CA GLU A 69 7.47 -0.23 -13.48
C GLU A 69 6.56 0.56 -14.43
N ARG A 70 5.25 0.56 -14.15
CA ARG A 70 4.26 1.21 -15.03
C ARG A 70 3.95 2.63 -14.61
N CYS A 71 4.39 3.10 -13.44
CA CYS A 71 4.01 4.41 -12.92
C CYS A 71 4.58 5.52 -13.82
N PRO A 72 3.74 6.42 -14.39
CA PRO A 72 4.24 7.52 -15.23
C PRO A 72 4.88 8.67 -14.44
N LYS A 73 4.91 8.55 -13.10
CA LYS A 73 5.38 9.56 -12.16
C LYS A 73 6.43 9.01 -11.18
N ASP A 74 6.93 7.80 -11.46
CA ASP A 74 7.96 7.12 -10.67
C ASP A 74 7.64 6.93 -9.17
N VAL A 75 6.36 7.05 -8.79
CA VAL A 75 5.88 6.67 -7.46
C VAL A 75 6.12 5.17 -7.25
N ARG A 76 6.37 4.79 -6.00
CA ARG A 76 6.74 3.43 -5.56
C ARG A 76 5.65 2.72 -4.73
N PRO A 77 4.52 2.29 -5.34
CA PRO A 77 3.41 1.71 -4.59
C PRO A 77 3.71 0.37 -3.91
N ALA A 78 4.60 -0.44 -4.47
CA ALA A 78 4.91 -1.75 -3.88
C ALA A 78 5.63 -1.58 -2.53
N GLU A 79 6.56 -0.62 -2.47
CA GLU A 79 7.31 -0.25 -1.28
C GLU A 79 6.42 0.34 -0.20
N LEU A 80 5.42 1.14 -0.58
CA LEU A 80 4.38 1.58 0.35
C LEU A 80 3.69 0.37 1.01
N ILE A 81 3.19 -0.57 0.20
CA ILE A 81 2.50 -1.76 0.71
C ILE A 81 3.41 -2.59 1.63
N ILE A 82 4.69 -2.76 1.25
CA ILE A 82 5.68 -3.47 2.07
C ILE A 82 5.90 -2.76 3.41
N GLY A 83 6.04 -1.43 3.42
CA GLY A 83 6.19 -0.68 4.65
C GLY A 83 4.96 -0.77 5.57
N LEU A 84 3.75 -0.77 5.00
CA LEU A 84 2.51 -0.96 5.75
C LEU A 84 2.43 -2.35 6.39
N ARG A 85 2.86 -3.39 5.66
CA ARG A 85 3.01 -4.73 6.22
C ARG A 85 4.01 -4.73 7.38
N GLY A 86 5.11 -4.00 7.28
CA GLY A 86 6.07 -3.83 8.37
C GLY A 86 5.41 -3.29 9.64
N GLN A 87 4.59 -2.24 9.51
CA GLN A 87 3.85 -1.66 10.63
C GLN A 87 2.80 -2.63 11.24
N LEU A 88 2.16 -3.45 10.40
CA LEU A 88 1.25 -4.50 10.87
C LEU A 88 2.00 -5.61 11.63
N VAL A 89 3.18 -6.01 11.14
CA VAL A 89 4.04 -6.98 11.82
C VAL A 89 4.53 -6.45 13.17
N GLU A 90 5.04 -5.22 13.22
CA GLU A 90 5.49 -4.58 14.46
C GLU A 90 4.37 -4.45 15.51
N SER A 91 3.12 -4.32 15.06
CA SER A 91 1.95 -4.28 15.95
C SER A 91 1.34 -5.65 16.25
N GLY A 92 1.95 -6.74 15.80
CA GLY A 92 1.49 -8.12 16.03
C GLY A 92 0.21 -8.51 15.25
N ARG A 93 -0.18 -7.72 14.25
CA ARG A 93 -1.40 -7.90 13.45
C ARG A 93 -1.07 -8.59 12.14
N ILE A 94 -0.69 -9.86 12.23
CA ILE A 94 -0.28 -10.70 11.10
C ILE A 94 -1.42 -11.67 10.77
N PRO A 95 -1.70 -11.96 9.48
CA PRO A 95 -2.67 -12.98 9.11
C PRO A 95 -2.32 -14.36 9.70
N GLU A 96 -3.34 -15.12 10.11
CA GLU A 96 -3.16 -16.47 10.67
C GLU A 96 -2.38 -17.41 9.74
N THR A 97 -2.52 -17.21 8.43
CA THR A 97 -1.83 -17.98 7.39
C THR A 97 -0.31 -17.81 7.40
N ILE A 98 0.21 -16.77 8.07
CA ILE A 98 1.65 -16.48 8.22
C ILE A 98 2.10 -16.72 9.67
N GLY A 99 1.23 -16.51 10.66
CA GLY A 99 1.57 -16.45 12.08
C GLY A 99 1.51 -17.77 12.88
N ALA A 100 1.12 -18.89 12.27
CA ALA A 100 1.12 -20.19 12.94
C ALA A 100 2.40 -20.98 12.62
N ALA A 101 3.47 -20.71 13.38
CA ALA A 101 4.65 -21.57 13.45
C ALA A 101 4.93 -21.94 14.91
#